data_AF-A0A1B7W527-F1
#
_entry.id   AF-A0A1B7W527-F1
#
_cell.length_a   1.000
_cell.length_b   1.000
_cell.length_c   1.000
_cell.angle_alpha   90.00
_cell.angle_beta   90.00
_cell.angle_gamma   90.00
#
_symmetry.space_group_name_H-M   'P 1'
#
loop_
_entity.id
_entity.type
_entity.pdbx_description
1 polymer ?
#
loop_
_entity_poly.entity_id
_entity_poly.type
_entity_poly.pdbx_seq_one_letter_code
_entity_poly.pdbx_strand_id
1 'polypeptide(L)'
;KILPKWRTLGDAITDLIDTEREFMAYPESRLKYLRLLEAGQNWKHLPEELKQEAMGGAYNSGGGKVGFYRRLSWDKPSPTITTSPHQKATDMCHPVELRSLTVRESARIQTFPDDWIFYGSVSSKYKQIGNAVPVLLAQELGSYLLNLIQGNKSKGKEISEQLSLFSL
;
A
#
# COMPACT_ATOMS: atom_id res chain seq x y z
N LYS A 1 -22.63 17.60 -1.08
CA LYS A 1 -21.81 17.04 -2.18
C LYS A 1 -21.47 15.60 -1.79
N ILE A 2 -21.84 14.59 -2.58
CA ILE A 2 -21.44 13.20 -2.33
C ILE A 2 -19.98 13.08 -2.77
N LEU A 3 -19.10 12.67 -1.85
CA LEU A 3 -17.70 12.44 -2.19
C LEU A 3 -17.58 11.20 -3.08
N PRO A 4 -16.70 11.21 -4.08
CA PRO A 4 -16.43 10.01 -4.85
C PRO A 4 -15.87 8.91 -3.94
N LYS A 5 -16.17 7.66 -4.28
CA LYS A 5 -15.66 6.51 -3.57
C LYS A 5 -14.14 6.45 -3.75
N TRP A 6 -13.43 6.05 -2.70
CA TRP A 6 -11.98 5.81 -2.76
C TRP A 6 -11.64 4.76 -3.82
N ARG A 7 -10.43 4.87 -4.40
CA ARG A 7 -9.90 3.83 -5.30
C ARG A 7 -9.46 2.61 -4.49
N THR A 8 -9.78 1.45 -5.03
CA THR A 8 -9.42 0.15 -4.46
C THR A 8 -8.00 -0.22 -4.85
N LEU A 9 -7.44 -1.25 -4.20
CA LEU A 9 -6.17 -1.83 -4.63
C LEU A 9 -6.28 -2.36 -6.06
N GLY A 10 -7.39 -3.02 -6.40
CA GLY A 10 -7.64 -3.51 -7.76
C GLY A 10 -7.58 -2.39 -8.80
N ASP A 11 -8.28 -1.29 -8.53
CA ASP A 11 -8.25 -0.12 -9.42
C ASP A 11 -6.84 0.43 -9.64
N ALA A 12 -5.92 0.21 -8.70
CA ALA A 12 -4.57 0.76 -8.77
C ALA A 12 -3.58 -0.14 -9.54
N ILE A 13 -3.69 -1.47 -9.42
CA ILE A 13 -2.62 -2.38 -9.88
C ILE A 13 -3.07 -3.49 -10.85
N THR A 14 -4.36 -3.72 -11.07
CA THR A 14 -4.80 -4.86 -11.90
C THR A 14 -4.46 -4.66 -13.39
N ASP A 15 -4.32 -3.42 -13.84
CA ASP A 15 -3.90 -3.05 -15.21
C ASP A 15 -2.37 -2.91 -15.37
N LEU A 16 -1.61 -3.11 -14.29
CA LEU A 16 -0.17 -2.90 -14.29
C LEU A 16 0.55 -4.00 -15.07
N ILE A 17 1.31 -3.59 -16.09
CA ILE A 17 2.23 -4.46 -16.81
C ILE A 17 3.60 -4.38 -16.14
N ASP A 18 3.85 -5.30 -15.20
CA ASP A 18 5.13 -5.41 -14.48
C ASP A 18 5.98 -6.54 -15.07
N THR A 19 6.87 -6.19 -16.00
CA THR A 19 7.76 -7.15 -16.70
C THR A 19 8.96 -7.57 -15.87
N GLU A 20 9.41 -6.71 -14.94
CA GLU A 20 10.57 -6.94 -14.08
C GLU A 20 10.12 -6.98 -12.61
N ARG A 21 9.37 -8.03 -12.26
CA ARG A 21 8.76 -8.20 -10.94
C ARG A 21 9.80 -8.37 -9.84
N GLU A 22 10.26 -7.26 -9.30
CA GLU A 22 11.14 -7.22 -8.14
C GLU A 22 10.32 -7.25 -6.84
N PHE A 23 10.57 -8.25 -6.00
CA PHE A 23 9.95 -8.35 -4.68
C PHE A 23 10.81 -9.12 -3.69
N MET A 24 10.49 -9.01 -2.40
CA MET A 24 11.08 -9.85 -1.36
C MET A 24 10.23 -11.10 -1.17
N ALA A 25 10.83 -12.27 -1.41
CA ALA A 25 10.18 -13.56 -1.18
C ALA A 25 9.99 -13.83 0.32
N TYR A 26 8.92 -14.57 0.65
CA TYR A 26 8.66 -14.99 2.02
C TYR A 26 9.41 -16.30 2.34
N PRO A 27 9.94 -16.46 3.56
CA PRO A 27 10.44 -17.75 4.01
C PRO A 27 9.28 -18.74 4.19
N GLU A 28 9.55 -20.05 4.09
CA GLU A 28 8.53 -21.10 4.26
C GLU A 28 7.80 -21.02 5.61
N SER A 29 8.50 -20.62 6.67
CA SER A 29 7.89 -20.39 7.99
C SER A 29 6.78 -19.33 7.98
N ARG A 30 6.82 -18.37 7.03
CA ARG A 30 5.75 -17.38 6.79
C ARG A 30 4.68 -17.95 5.87
N LEU A 31 5.09 -18.63 4.80
CA LEU A 31 4.19 -19.22 3.80
C LEU A 31 3.25 -20.26 4.41
N LYS A 32 3.70 -21.02 5.44
CA LYS A 32 2.87 -21.91 6.25
C LYS A 32 1.52 -21.28 6.63
N TYR A 33 1.53 -20.02 7.05
CA TYR A 33 0.33 -19.31 7.50
C TYR A 33 -0.38 -18.58 6.36
N LEU A 34 0.36 -17.92 5.45
CA LEU A 34 -0.24 -17.18 4.35
C LEU A 34 -1.03 -18.08 3.39
N ARG A 35 -0.66 -19.35 3.25
CA ARG A 35 -1.41 -20.36 2.47
C ARG A 35 -2.82 -20.63 3.01
N LEU A 36 -3.06 -20.40 4.31
CA LEU A 36 -4.34 -20.63 4.97
C LEU A 36 -5.28 -19.42 4.90
N LEU A 37 -4.82 -18.32 4.30
CA LEU A 37 -5.53 -17.05 4.28
C LEU A 37 -5.99 -16.72 2.87
N GLU A 38 -7.18 -16.15 2.77
CA GLU A 38 -7.73 -15.61 1.52
C GLU A 38 -7.44 -14.10 1.38
N ALA A 39 -7.74 -13.54 0.22
CA ALA A 39 -7.64 -12.10 -0.01
C ALA A 39 -8.42 -11.31 1.07
N GLY A 40 -7.80 -10.26 1.61
CA GLY A 40 -8.38 -9.43 2.67
C GLY A 40 -8.33 -10.02 4.08
N GLN A 41 -7.86 -11.26 4.24
CA GLN A 41 -7.69 -11.87 5.55
C GLN A 41 -6.32 -11.54 6.17
N ASN A 42 -6.21 -11.79 7.47
CA ASN A 42 -5.01 -11.62 8.26
C ASN A 42 -4.97 -12.67 9.39
N TRP A 43 -4.00 -12.58 10.29
CA TRP A 43 -3.82 -13.53 11.41
C TRP A 43 -5.09 -13.89 12.19
N LYS A 44 -6.09 -13.00 12.27
CA LYS A 44 -7.35 -13.27 12.97
C LYS A 44 -8.16 -14.42 12.36
N HIS A 45 -7.91 -14.72 11.08
CA HIS A 45 -8.62 -15.73 10.31
C HIS A 45 -7.86 -17.06 10.24
N LEU A 46 -6.66 -17.13 10.84
CA LEU A 46 -5.97 -18.41 11.01
C LEU A 46 -6.80 -19.34 11.93
N PRO A 47 -6.62 -20.66 11.83
CA PRO A 47 -7.11 -21.61 12.82
C PRO A 47 -6.66 -21.22 14.24
N GLU A 48 -7.52 -21.37 15.24
CA GLU A 48 -7.31 -20.86 16.60
C GLU A 48 -6.02 -21.42 17.22
N GLU A 49 -5.76 -22.70 16.99
CA GLU A 49 -4.59 -23.43 17.43
C GLU A 49 -3.27 -22.89 16.85
N LEU A 50 -3.33 -22.19 15.70
CA LEU A 50 -2.15 -21.62 15.05
C LEU A 50 -1.91 -20.14 15.38
N LYS A 51 -2.92 -19.42 15.91
CA LYS A 51 -2.81 -17.97 16.12
C LYS A 51 -1.69 -17.60 17.09
N GLN A 52 -1.57 -18.33 18.19
CA GLN A 52 -0.54 -18.05 19.20
C GLN A 52 0.87 -18.37 18.67
N GLU A 53 1.04 -19.49 17.94
CA GLU A 53 2.30 -19.84 17.27
C GLU A 53 2.70 -18.77 16.25
N ALA A 54 1.76 -18.37 15.39
CA ALA A 54 1.99 -17.39 14.34
C ALA A 54 2.38 -16.02 14.92
N MET A 55 1.63 -15.54 15.90
CA MET A 55 1.79 -14.19 16.46
C MET A 55 2.95 -14.10 17.45
N GLY A 56 3.29 -15.21 18.12
CA GLY A 56 4.29 -15.25 19.19
C GLY A 56 3.96 -14.24 20.29
N GLY A 57 4.97 -13.50 20.78
CA GLY A 57 4.77 -12.47 21.81
C GLY A 57 3.77 -11.36 21.43
N ALA A 58 3.52 -11.14 20.14
CA ALA A 58 2.52 -10.18 19.68
C ALA A 58 1.08 -10.67 19.91
N TYR A 59 0.84 -11.95 20.22
CA TYR A 59 -0.51 -12.46 20.48
C TYR A 59 -1.17 -11.72 21.65
N ASN A 60 -0.44 -11.57 22.76
CA ASN A 60 -0.92 -10.97 24.00
C ASN A 60 -0.68 -9.45 24.12
N SER A 61 0.01 -8.83 23.14
CA SER A 61 0.30 -7.39 23.22
C SER A 61 -0.93 -6.52 22.93
N GLY A 62 -0.90 -5.25 23.34
CA GLY A 62 -1.90 -4.27 22.89
C GLY A 62 -1.71 -3.81 21.43
N GLY A 63 -2.59 -2.95 20.94
CA GLY A 63 -2.45 -2.24 19.67
C GLY A 63 -3.06 -2.92 18.43
N GLY A 64 -3.10 -2.17 17.33
CA GLY A 64 -3.61 -2.65 16.04
C GLY A 64 -2.66 -3.64 15.38
N LYS A 65 -3.07 -4.91 15.24
CA LYS A 65 -2.26 -5.99 14.65
C LYS A 65 -2.74 -6.42 13.27
N VAL A 66 -3.51 -5.58 12.58
CA VAL A 66 -4.16 -5.96 11.30
C VAL A 66 -3.16 -6.19 10.17
N GLY A 67 -1.92 -5.71 10.30
CA GLY A 67 -0.84 -6.01 9.37
C GLY A 67 -0.17 -7.37 9.58
N PHE A 68 -0.52 -8.09 10.65
CA PHE A 68 0.05 -9.42 10.90
C PHE A 68 -0.48 -10.47 9.94
N TYR A 69 0.42 -11.10 9.16
CA TYR A 69 0.10 -12.12 8.16
C TYR A 69 -1.03 -11.69 7.22
N ARG A 70 -1.01 -10.43 6.78
CA ARG A 70 -2.10 -9.84 6.01
C ARG A 70 -1.95 -10.18 4.53
N ARG A 71 -3.02 -10.71 3.94
CA ARG A 71 -3.27 -10.70 2.49
C ARG A 71 -4.14 -9.50 2.15
N LEU A 72 -3.73 -8.73 1.16
CA LEU A 72 -4.46 -7.55 0.75
C LEU A 72 -5.81 -7.93 0.11
N SER A 73 -6.76 -7.00 0.13
CA SER A 73 -8.10 -7.15 -0.47
C SER A 73 -8.14 -6.35 -1.76
N TRP A 74 -8.72 -6.93 -2.83
CA TRP A 74 -8.93 -6.23 -4.09
C TRP A 74 -9.89 -5.06 -3.94
N ASP A 75 -10.96 -5.25 -3.18
CA ASP A 75 -12.09 -4.32 -3.09
C ASP A 75 -11.90 -3.22 -2.03
N LYS A 76 -10.71 -3.11 -1.42
CA LYS A 76 -10.40 -2.13 -0.36
C LYS A 76 -9.19 -1.30 -0.77
N PRO A 77 -9.02 -0.07 -0.24
CA PRO A 77 -7.82 0.69 -0.50
C PRO A 77 -6.61 -0.03 0.12
N SER A 78 -5.43 0.17 -0.48
CA SER A 78 -4.19 -0.29 0.14
C SER A 78 -4.01 0.37 1.52
N PRO A 79 -3.56 -0.37 2.55
CA PRO A 79 -2.98 0.26 3.72
C PRO A 79 -1.72 1.05 3.34
N THR A 80 -1.25 1.92 4.25
CA THR A 80 -0.06 2.75 4.05
C THR A 80 1.14 1.92 3.61
N ILE A 81 1.70 2.22 2.44
CA ILE A 81 2.92 1.58 1.95
C ILE A 81 4.05 1.82 2.95
N THR A 82 4.71 0.74 3.35
CA THR A 82 5.81 0.80 4.33
C THR A 82 7.14 0.54 3.64
N THR A 83 8.22 0.90 4.32
CA THR A 83 9.59 0.65 3.84
C THR A 83 10.00 -0.81 3.87
N SER A 84 9.18 -1.70 4.44
CA SER A 84 9.45 -3.13 4.57
C SER A 84 8.13 -3.94 4.48
N PRO A 85 7.58 -4.09 3.26
CA PRO A 85 6.26 -4.68 3.04
C PRO A 85 6.19 -6.20 3.26
N HIS A 86 7.32 -6.87 3.50
CA HIS A 86 7.40 -8.32 3.67
C HIS A 86 7.55 -8.77 5.14
N GLN A 87 7.63 -7.82 6.08
CA GLN A 87 7.74 -8.16 7.50
C GLN A 87 6.39 -8.57 8.05
N LYS A 88 6.41 -9.48 9.03
CA LYS A 88 5.19 -10.07 9.57
C LYS A 88 4.16 -9.05 10.01
N ALA A 89 4.56 -7.92 10.60
CA ALA A 89 3.67 -6.92 11.19
C ALA A 89 3.17 -5.85 10.20
N THR A 90 3.85 -5.71 9.06
CA THR A 90 3.59 -4.70 8.03
C THR A 90 3.27 -5.35 6.69
N ASP A 91 2.75 -6.57 6.74
CA ASP A 91 2.67 -7.46 5.60
C ASP A 91 1.78 -6.87 4.50
N MET A 92 2.31 -6.78 3.29
CA MET A 92 1.61 -6.35 2.08
C MET A 92 1.56 -7.53 1.11
N CYS A 93 1.12 -8.70 1.57
CA CYS A 93 1.01 -9.88 0.71
C CYS A 93 -0.04 -9.63 -0.37
N HIS A 94 0.31 -9.94 -1.61
CA HIS A 94 -0.56 -9.79 -2.77
C HIS A 94 -1.85 -10.62 -2.58
N PRO A 95 -3.02 -10.14 -3.03
CA PRO A 95 -4.30 -10.82 -2.77
C PRO A 95 -4.39 -12.27 -3.27
N VAL A 96 -3.67 -12.60 -4.35
CA VAL A 96 -3.69 -13.93 -5.00
C VAL A 96 -2.34 -14.66 -4.90
N GLU A 97 -1.25 -14.04 -5.37
CA GLU A 97 0.10 -14.58 -5.26
C GLU A 97 0.65 -14.57 -3.81
N LEU A 98 1.41 -15.60 -3.43
CA LEU A 98 2.03 -15.71 -2.09
C LEU A 98 3.39 -14.98 -2.03
N ARG A 99 3.37 -13.68 -2.33
CA ARG A 99 4.51 -12.78 -2.29
C ARG A 99 4.09 -11.41 -1.78
N SER A 100 5.05 -10.61 -1.33
CA SER A 100 4.80 -9.19 -1.09
C SER A 100 4.47 -8.48 -2.40
N LEU A 101 3.81 -7.33 -2.30
CA LEU A 101 3.66 -6.43 -3.45
C LEU A 101 5.02 -6.15 -4.09
N THR A 102 5.10 -6.16 -5.41
CA THR A 102 6.34 -5.81 -6.10
C THR A 102 6.73 -4.36 -5.81
N VAL A 103 7.99 -4.02 -6.11
CA VAL A 103 8.46 -2.63 -6.10
C VAL A 103 7.55 -1.77 -6.98
N ARG A 104 7.14 -2.26 -8.16
CA ARG A 104 6.30 -1.51 -9.09
C ARG A 104 4.86 -1.37 -8.58
N GLU A 105 4.25 -2.43 -8.06
CA GLU A 105 2.92 -2.37 -7.44
C GLU A 105 2.90 -1.36 -6.27
N SER A 106 3.94 -1.37 -5.43
CA SER A 106 4.08 -0.42 -4.31
C SER A 106 4.25 1.02 -4.79
N ALA A 107 5.05 1.24 -5.84
CA ALA A 107 5.27 2.54 -6.45
C ALA A 107 4.00 3.12 -7.06
N ARG A 108 3.22 2.27 -7.76
CA ARG A 108 1.93 2.65 -8.36
C ARG A 108 0.91 3.07 -7.31
N ILE A 109 0.87 2.37 -6.16
CA ILE A 109 0.02 2.77 -5.03
C ILE A 109 0.45 4.14 -4.46
N GLN A 110 1.76 4.42 -4.45
CA GLN A 110 2.33 5.74 -4.12
C GLN A 110 2.23 6.73 -5.30
N THR A 111 1.50 6.38 -6.35
CA THR A 111 1.20 7.21 -7.53
C THR A 111 2.42 7.63 -8.35
N PHE A 112 3.53 6.91 -8.23
CA PHE A 112 4.66 7.09 -9.14
C PHE A 112 4.27 6.72 -10.57
N PRO A 113 4.80 7.44 -11.58
CA PRO A 113 4.75 7.00 -12.97
C PRO A 113 5.34 5.59 -13.15
N ASP A 114 4.80 4.83 -14.09
CA ASP A 114 5.24 3.44 -14.32
C ASP A 114 6.67 3.34 -14.84
N ASP A 115 7.09 4.34 -15.60
CA ASP A 115 8.43 4.49 -16.14
C ASP A 115 9.44 5.05 -15.12
N TRP A 116 9.00 5.33 -13.88
CA TRP A 116 9.90 5.81 -12.83
C TRP A 116 10.95 4.75 -12.47
N ILE A 117 12.22 5.14 -12.51
CA ILE A 117 13.35 4.24 -12.25
C ILE A 117 13.82 4.41 -10.79
N PHE A 118 13.80 3.31 -10.04
CA PHE A 118 14.36 3.24 -8.68
C PHE A 118 15.72 2.54 -8.72
N TYR A 119 16.70 3.04 -7.95
CA TYR A 119 18.06 2.50 -7.93
C TYR A 119 18.38 1.79 -6.60
N GLY A 120 19.32 0.84 -6.66
CA GLY A 120 19.83 0.10 -5.50
C GLY A 120 19.18 -1.27 -5.30
N SER A 121 19.38 -1.85 -4.11
CA SER A 121 18.77 -3.14 -3.76
C SER A 121 17.24 -3.06 -3.67
N VAL A 122 16.53 -4.19 -3.78
CA VAL A 122 15.07 -4.27 -3.61
C VAL A 122 14.62 -3.61 -2.29
N SER A 123 15.34 -3.85 -1.19
CA SER A 123 15.08 -3.22 0.11
C SER A 123 15.27 -1.69 0.07
N SER A 124 16.30 -1.20 -0.63
CA SER A 124 16.52 0.22 -0.84
C SER A 124 15.41 0.86 -1.68
N LYS A 125 14.90 0.16 -2.69
CA LYS A 125 13.78 0.62 -3.52
C LYS A 125 12.50 0.74 -2.69
N TYR A 126 12.17 -0.26 -1.88
CA TYR A 126 11.03 -0.15 -0.95
C TYR A 126 11.18 1.00 0.06
N LYS A 127 12.38 1.27 0.57
CA LYS A 127 12.62 2.43 1.45
C LYS A 127 12.36 3.75 0.74
N GLN A 128 12.81 3.90 -0.51
CA GLN A 128 12.52 5.11 -1.31
C GLN A 128 11.02 5.31 -1.47
N ILE A 129 10.29 4.25 -1.85
CA ILE A 129 8.84 4.31 -2.09
C ILE A 129 8.06 4.57 -0.80
N GLY A 130 8.36 3.83 0.27
CA GLY A 130 7.64 3.92 1.54
C GLY A 130 7.86 5.22 2.31
N ASN A 131 8.99 5.89 2.11
CA ASN A 131 9.26 7.20 2.69
C ASN A 131 8.78 8.37 1.81
N ALA A 132 8.44 8.12 0.54
CA ALA A 132 8.00 9.16 -0.37
C ALA A 132 6.61 9.70 0.01
N VAL A 133 6.39 10.96 -0.33
CA VAL A 133 5.03 11.52 -0.43
C VAL A 133 4.41 11.01 -1.75
N PRO A 134 3.12 10.61 -1.78
CA PRO A 134 2.48 10.24 -3.03
C PRO A 134 2.65 11.34 -4.09
N VAL A 135 3.17 10.98 -5.27
CA VAL A 135 3.55 11.94 -6.32
C VAL A 135 2.40 12.86 -6.70
N LEU A 136 1.20 12.32 -6.87
CA LEU A 136 0.07 13.13 -7.30
C LEU A 136 -0.47 14.02 -6.17
N LEU A 137 -0.27 13.67 -4.89
CA LEU A 137 -0.52 14.61 -3.78
C LEU A 137 0.46 15.79 -3.84
N ALA A 138 1.74 15.51 -4.10
CA ALA A 138 2.75 16.55 -4.23
C ALA A 138 2.48 17.46 -5.45
N GLN A 139 2.04 16.90 -6.57
CA GLN A 139 1.64 17.65 -7.76
C GLN A 139 0.55 18.67 -7.44
N GLU A 140 -0.49 18.27 -6.73
CA GLU A 140 -1.66 19.11 -6.46
C GLU A 140 -1.34 20.23 -5.47
N LEU A 141 -0.52 19.94 -4.47
CA LEU A 141 0.05 20.97 -3.61
C LEU A 141 0.91 21.96 -4.42
N GLY A 142 1.75 21.46 -5.33
CA GLY A 142 2.57 22.29 -6.21
C GLY A 142 1.74 23.20 -7.13
N SER A 143 0.71 22.66 -7.78
CA SER A 143 -0.23 23.41 -8.62
C SER A 143 -0.99 24.47 -7.83
N TYR A 144 -1.41 24.15 -6.60
CA TYR A 144 -2.05 25.13 -5.73
C TYR A 144 -1.11 26.29 -5.38
N LEU A 145 0.13 25.99 -4.97
CA LEU A 145 1.13 27.01 -4.65
C LEU A 145 1.48 27.88 -5.87
N LEU A 146 1.63 27.28 -7.05
CA LEU A 146 1.90 28.02 -8.28
C LEU A 146 0.79 29.02 -8.61
N ASN A 147 -0.48 28.62 -8.47
CA ASN A 147 -1.61 29.51 -8.67
C ASN A 147 -1.60 30.70 -7.70
N LEU A 148 -1.28 30.47 -6.42
CA LEU A 148 -1.16 31.54 -5.44
C LEU A 148 -0.04 32.52 -5.80
N ILE A 149 1.13 32.03 -6.22
CA ILE A 149 2.27 32.85 -6.61
C ILE A 149 1.94 33.71 -7.84
N GLN A 150 1.14 33.19 -8.78
CA GLN A 150 0.70 33.91 -9.97
C GLN A 150 -0.38 34.97 -9.68
N GLY A 151 -0.81 35.12 -8.42
CA GLY A 151 -1.86 36.06 -8.04
C GLY A 151 -3.27 35.62 -8.45
N ASN A 152 -3.43 34.39 -8.92
CA ASN A 152 -4.75 33.80 -9.15
C ASN A 152 -5.37 33.62 -7.77
N LYS A 153 -6.45 34.36 -7.47
CA LYS A 153 -7.25 34.10 -6.29
C LYS A 153 -7.79 32.69 -6.43
N SER A 154 -7.26 31.74 -5.65
CA SER A 154 -7.99 30.51 -5.42
C SER A 154 -9.37 30.97 -4.93
N LYS A 155 -10.43 30.52 -5.60
CA LYS A 155 -11.76 30.62 -5.00
C LYS A 155 -11.58 29.91 -3.67
N GLY A 156 -11.49 30.68 -2.59
CA GLY A 156 -11.52 30.13 -1.24
C GLY A 156 -12.79 29.31 -1.24
N LYS A 157 -12.64 27.99 -1.40
CA LYS A 157 -13.76 27.09 -1.19
C LYS A 157 -13.98 27.22 0.30
N GLU A 158 -14.96 28.04 0.68
CA GLU A 158 -15.71 27.72 1.88
C GLU A 158 -15.99 26.21 1.79
N ILE A 159 -15.59 25.51 2.84
CA ILE A 159 -15.71 24.07 3.04
C ILE A 159 -14.55 23.26 2.45
N SER A 160 -13.91 22.51 3.37
CA SER A 160 -12.99 21.42 3.15
C SER A 160 -13.55 20.41 2.14
N GLU A 161 -13.32 20.67 0.86
CA GLU A 161 -13.44 19.64 -0.17
C GLU A 161 -12.20 18.76 -0.07
N GLN A 162 -12.38 17.55 0.46
CA GLN A 162 -11.36 16.52 0.40
C GLN A 162 -10.89 16.39 -1.05
N LEU A 163 -9.56 16.44 -1.19
CA LEU A 163 -8.78 16.19 -2.40
C LEU A 163 -9.17 14.83 -3.00
N SER A 164 -10.28 14.79 -3.72
CA SER A 164 -10.66 13.71 -4.64
C SER A 164 -9.83 13.88 -5.90
N LEU A 165 -8.53 13.70 -5.71
CA LEU A 165 -7.56 13.87 -6.75
C LEU A 165 -7.50 12.59 -7.57
N PHE A 166 -7.26 12.76 -8.87
CA PHE A 166 -7.10 11.75 -9.92
C PHE A 166 -8.40 11.42 -10.65
N SER A 167 -8.70 12.26 -11.65
CA SER A 167 -9.30 11.77 -12.88
C SER A 167 -8.19 11.14 -13.72
N LEU A 168 -8.01 9.82 -13.57
CA LEU A 168 -7.25 8.98 -14.51
C LEU A 168 -8.26 8.21 -15.35
#